data_AF-A0A924GSC3-F1
#
_entry.id   AF-A0A924GSC3-F1
#
_cell.length_a   1.000
_cell.length_b   1.000
_cell.length_c   1.000
_cell.angle_alpha   90.00
_cell.angle_beta   90.00
_cell.angle_gamma   90.00
#
_symmetry.space_group_name_H-M   'P 1'
#
loop_
_entity.id
_entity.type
_entity.pdbx_description
1 polymer ?
#
loop_
_entity_poly.entity_id
_entity_poly.type
_entity_poly.pdbx_seq_one_letter_code
_entity_poly.pdbx_strand_id
1 'polypeptide(L)' 'YSTEFIDIWFAKDLTAGERKLDVGEFLDVCTATPGELLQGCRDGSVTDGKTLVGSLWLQNVLSGAWTLDWQACRSSSAA' A
#
# COMPACT_ATOMS: atom_id res chain seq x y z
N TYR A 1 17.03 5.96 -16.49
CA TYR A 1 15.59 6.01 -16.79
C TYR A 1 15.10 4.60 -17.07
N SER A 2 13.93 4.22 -16.56
CA SER A 2 13.31 2.89 -16.68
C SER A 2 11.98 3.00 -17.44
N THR A 3 11.51 1.91 -18.04
CA THR A 3 10.16 1.79 -18.61
C THR A 3 9.16 1.16 -17.62
N GLU A 4 9.52 1.12 -16.35
CA GLU A 4 8.71 0.56 -15.27
C GLU A 4 7.47 1.40 -14.99
N PHE A 5 6.37 0.71 -14.68
CA PHE A 5 5.11 1.29 -14.23
C PHE A 5 4.72 0.66 -12.90
N ILE A 6 4.20 1.47 -11.98
CA ILE A 6 3.76 1.06 -10.65
C ILE A 6 2.35 1.59 -10.44
N ASP A 7 1.39 0.70 -10.26
CA ASP A 7 0.02 1.04 -9.91
C ASP A 7 -0.16 1.07 -8.39
N ILE A 8 -0.89 2.08 -7.89
CA ILE A 8 -1.21 2.23 -6.46
C ILE A 8 -2.65 1.77 -6.23
N TRP A 9 -2.83 0.82 -5.32
CA TRP A 9 -4.13 0.25 -4.96
C TRP A 9 -4.45 0.45 -3.48
N PHE A 10 -5.71 0.69 -3.18
CA PHE A 10 -6.23 0.68 -1.81
C PHE A 10 -6.94 -0.64 -1.55
N ALA A 11 -6.66 -1.23 -0.39
CA ALA A 11 -7.29 -2.46 0.06
C ALA A 11 -7.91 -2.27 1.45
N LYS A 12 -9.08 -2.86 1.66
CA LYS A 12 -9.81 -2.87 2.94
C LYS A 12 -10.46 -4.23 3.13
N ASP A 13 -11.05 -4.45 4.31
CA ASP A 13 -11.73 -5.71 4.66
C ASP A 13 -10.81 -6.93 4.51
N LEU A 14 -9.55 -6.77 4.95
CA LEU A 14 -8.48 -7.75 4.79
C LEU A 14 -8.63 -8.92 5.76
N THR A 15 -8.33 -10.12 5.28
CA THR A 15 -8.15 -11.33 6.10
C THR A 15 -6.72 -11.83 5.94
N ALA A 16 -6.07 -12.20 7.04
CA ALA A 16 -4.71 -12.73 7.00
C ALA A 16 -4.67 -14.09 6.29
N GLY A 17 -3.84 -14.19 5.24
CA GLY A 17 -3.57 -15.44 4.53
C GLY A 17 -2.28 -16.12 4.99
N GLU A 18 -2.00 -17.28 4.43
CA GLU A 18 -0.71 -17.97 4.62
C GLU A 18 0.41 -17.22 3.90
N ARG A 19 1.56 -17.06 4.57
CA ARG A 19 2.74 -16.41 4.00
C ARG A 19 3.43 -17.33 2.99
N LYS A 20 3.67 -16.84 1.77
CA LYS A 20 4.35 -17.55 0.69
C LYS A 20 5.38 -16.61 0.06
N LEU A 21 6.65 -16.76 0.45
CA LEU A 21 7.75 -15.97 -0.07
C LEU A 21 8.56 -16.76 -1.10
N ASP A 22 9.23 -16.04 -1.98
CA ASP A 22 10.20 -16.63 -2.89
C ASP A 22 11.50 -17.03 -2.18
N VAL A 23 12.29 -17.92 -2.79
CA VAL A 23 13.59 -18.35 -2.24
C VAL A 23 14.53 -17.15 -2.16
N GLY A 24 15.00 -16.84 -0.95
CA GLY A 24 15.89 -15.71 -0.68
C GLY A 24 15.17 -14.37 -0.44
N GLU A 25 13.84 -14.36 -0.48
CA GLU A 25 13.04 -13.21 -0.08
C GLU A 25 12.85 -13.18 1.44
N PHE A 26 13.08 -12.02 2.05
CA PHE A 26 12.87 -11.77 3.48
C PHE A 26 11.93 -10.58 3.64
N LEU A 27 10.90 -10.74 4.47
CA LEU A 27 9.85 -9.73 4.66
C LEU A 27 9.41 -9.67 6.12
N ASP A 28 9.38 -8.49 6.71
CA ASP A 28 8.74 -8.28 8.01
C ASP A 28 7.49 -7.41 7.81
N VAL A 29 6.42 -7.77 8.49
CA VAL A 29 5.13 -7.07 8.40
C VAL A 29 4.92 -6.30 9.71
N CYS A 30 4.62 -5.02 9.59
CA CYS A 30 4.26 -4.17 10.71
C CYS A 30 2.94 -3.43 10.41
N THR A 31 2.33 -2.91 11.46
CA THR A 31 1.21 -1.98 11.37
C THR A 31 1.70 -0.59 11.72
N ALA A 32 1.26 0.41 10.96
CA ALA A 32 1.46 1.82 11.28
C ALA A 32 0.14 2.56 11.08
N THR A 33 -0.13 3.52 11.95
CA THR A 33 -1.19 4.49 11.73
C THR A 33 -0.82 5.43 10.57
N PRO A 34 -1.80 6.05 9.90
CA PRO A 34 -1.51 7.05 8.87
C PRO A 34 -0.62 8.20 9.39
N GLY A 35 -0.80 8.60 10.65
CA GLY A 35 0.02 9.65 11.27
C GLY A 35 1.49 9.26 11.42
N GLU A 36 1.77 8.05 11.89
CA GLU A 36 3.14 7.53 12.00
C GLU A 36 3.83 7.42 10.64
N LEU A 37 3.11 6.92 9.62
CA LEU A 37 3.64 6.82 8.27
C LEU A 37 3.98 8.20 7.69
N LEU A 38 3.08 9.18 7.82
CA LEU A 38 3.32 10.55 7.34
C LEU A 38 4.47 11.24 8.08
N GLN A 39 4.60 10.99 9.38
CA GLN A 39 5.73 11.48 10.16
C GLN A 39 7.04 10.87 9.65
N GLY A 40 7.05 9.56 9.36
CA GLY A 40 8.22 8.89 8.78
C GLY A 40 8.61 9.40 7.40
N CYS A 41 7.63 9.76 6.57
CA CYS A 41 7.88 10.44 5.29
C CYS A 41 8.51 11.82 5.49
N ARG A 42 8.06 12.55 6.52
CA ARG A 42 8.54 13.91 6.83
C ARG A 42 9.96 13.92 7.39
N ASP A 43 10.29 13.01 8.31
CA ASP A 43 11.61 12.95 8.94
C ASP A 43 12.66 12.15 8.15
N GLY A 44 12.24 11.50 7.06
CA GLY A 44 13.13 10.79 6.16
C GLY A 44 13.49 9.39 6.63
N SER A 45 12.78 8.83 7.62
CA SER A 45 12.85 7.40 7.93
C SER A 45 12.15 6.54 6.88
N VAL A 46 11.17 7.11 6.15
CA VAL A 46 10.57 6.51 4.95
C VAL A 46 11.03 7.29 3.72
N THR A 47 11.87 6.67 2.89
CA THR A 47 12.51 7.32 1.72
C THR A 47 12.13 6.71 0.38
N ASP A 48 11.55 5.51 0.39
CA ASP A 48 11.18 4.80 -0.82
C ASP A 48 10.11 5.57 -1.62
N GLY A 49 10.40 5.87 -2.89
CA GLY A 49 9.58 6.76 -3.72
C GLY A 49 8.14 6.27 -3.92
N LYS A 50 7.94 4.97 -4.15
CA LYS A 50 6.59 4.40 -4.31
C LYS A 50 5.81 4.42 -2.98
N THR A 51 6.49 4.25 -1.85
CA THR A 51 5.88 4.41 -0.52
C THR A 51 5.49 5.86 -0.26
N LEU A 52 6.34 6.84 -0.59
CA LEU A 52 6.02 8.27 -0.48
C LEU A 52 4.80 8.66 -1.34
N VAL A 53 4.72 8.16 -2.57
CA VAL A 53 3.55 8.36 -3.44
C VAL A 53 2.30 7.71 -2.86
N GLY A 54 2.41 6.51 -2.29
CA GLY A 54 1.32 5.85 -1.56
C GLY A 54 0.81 6.69 -0.37
N SER A 55 1.71 7.26 0.43
CA SER A 55 1.37 8.16 1.55
C SER A 55 0.68 9.44 1.09
N LEU A 56 1.09 10.02 -0.04
CA LEU A 56 0.43 11.18 -0.66
C LEU A 56 -1.03 10.85 -1.06
N TRP A 57 -1.26 9.67 -1.62
CA TRP A 57 -2.62 9.21 -1.92
C TRP A 57 -3.42 9.01 -0.64
N LEU A 58 -2.85 8.31 0.34
CA LEU A 58 -3.50 8.01 1.61
C LEU A 58 -3.97 9.28 2.32
N GLN A 59 -3.13 10.31 2.43
CA GLN A 59 -3.51 11.56 3.11
C GLN A 59 -4.69 12.27 2.43
N ASN A 60 -4.76 12.27 1.09
CA ASN A 60 -5.80 12.96 0.35
C ASN A 60 -7.12 12.19 0.36
N VAL A 61 -7.06 10.86 0.39
CA VAL A 61 -8.25 10.02 0.59
C VAL A 61 -8.81 10.23 1.99
N LEU A 62 -7.94 10.21 3.02
CA LEU A 62 -8.37 10.41 4.42
C LEU A 62 -8.89 11.81 4.70
N SER A 63 -8.38 12.84 4.01
CA SER A 63 -8.92 14.21 4.12
C SER A 63 -10.23 14.42 3.36
N GLY A 64 -10.66 13.45 2.55
CA GLY A 64 -11.82 13.56 1.67
C GLY A 64 -11.57 14.39 0.40
N ALA A 65 -10.33 14.85 0.17
CA ALA A 65 -9.98 15.58 -1.05
C ALA A 65 -10.05 14.70 -2.30
N TRP A 66 -9.67 13.42 -2.18
CA TRP A 66 -9.71 12.44 -3.27
C TRP A 66 -10.69 11.31 -2.95
N THR A 67 -11.54 10.98 -3.92
CA THR A 67 -12.49 9.87 -3.81
C THR A 67 -11.93 8.65 -4.55
N LEU A 68 -12.14 7.48 -3.95
CA LEU A 68 -11.73 6.21 -4.55
C LEU A 68 -12.90 5.57 -5.28
N ASP A 69 -12.64 5.09 -6.49
CA ASP A 69 -13.55 4.18 -7.19
C ASP A 69 -13.21 2.73 -6.77
N TRP A 70 -13.95 2.22 -5.78
CA TRP A 70 -13.69 0.91 -5.20
C TRP A 70 -14.07 -0.21 -6.16
N GLN A 71 -13.08 -1.00 -6.54
CA GLN A 71 -13.31 -2.23 -7.32
C GLN A 71 -13.63 -3.39 -6.37
N ALA A 72 -14.77 -4.05 -6.60
CA ALA A 72 -15.11 -5.25 -5.85
C ALA A 72 -14.18 -6.39 -6.27
N CYS A 73 -13.53 -7.05 -5.29
CA CYS A 73 -12.78 -8.27 -5.54
C CYS A 73 -13.77 -9.37 -5.93
N ARG A 74 -13.92 -9.63 -7.23
CA ARG A 74 -14.73 -10.75 -7.71
C ARG A 74 -13.99 -12.03 -7.34
N SER A 75 -14.59 -12.84 -6.47
CA SER A 75 -14.09 -14.18 -6.20
C SER A 75 -14.16 -15.01 -7.49
N SER A 76 -13.00 -15.28 -8.08
CA SER A 76 -12.86 -16.30 -9.11
C SER A 76 -13.14 -17.66 -8.46
N SER A 77 -14.29 -18.28 -8.73
CA SER A 77 -14.47 -19.70 -8.42
C SER A 77 -13.50 -20.49 -9.29
N ALA A 78 -12.48 -21.09 -8.68
CA ALA A 78 -11.67 -22.09 -9.36
C ALA A 78 -12.58 -23.27 -9.77
N ALA A 79 -12.58 -23.59 -11.07
CA ALA A 79 -13.14 -24.83 -11.60
C ALA A 79 -12.13 -25.97 -11.42
#